data_AF-A0A7W7KDL9-F1
#
_entry.id   AF-A0A7W7KDL9-F1
#
_cell.length_a   1.000
_cell.length_b   1.000
_cell.length_c   1.000
_cell.angle_alpha   90.00
_cell.angle_beta   90.00
_cell.angle_gamma   90.00
#
_symmetry.space_group_name_H-M   'P 1'
#
loop_
_entity.id
_entity.type
_entity.pdbx_description
1 polymer ?
#
loop_
_entity_poly.entity_id
_entity_poly.type
_entity_poly.pdbx_seq_one_letter_code
_entity_poly.pdbx_strand_id
1 'polypeptide(L)'
;MTLKADRPSQKLVDIVAGLRGVWHRSYAMCLCPAHADGEPSLSLRQSDRGIIVHCFAGCQPEVILRELRLVESALGVPMPEHRRSSGDGDVTRI
;
A
#
# COMPACT_ATOMS: atom_id res chain seq x y z
N MET A 1 -3.17 -10.27 -18.64
CA MET A 1 -2.17 -10.01 -17.57
C MET A 1 -2.84 -10.20 -16.21
N THR A 2 -2.47 -11.24 -15.44
CA THR A 2 -3.08 -11.50 -14.13
C THR A 2 -2.31 -10.71 -13.07
N LEU A 3 -2.91 -9.65 -12.52
CA LEU A 3 -2.39 -9.04 -11.30
C LEU A 3 -2.37 -10.13 -10.23
N LYS A 4 -1.20 -10.66 -9.87
CA LYS A 4 -1.04 -11.55 -8.71
C LYS A 4 -1.27 -10.73 -7.46
N ALA A 5 -2.21 -11.14 -6.63
CA ALA A 5 -2.33 -10.60 -5.29
C ALA A 5 -1.49 -11.51 -4.41
N ASP A 6 -0.33 -11.00 -4.01
CA ASP A 6 0.53 -11.76 -3.12
C ASP A 6 -0.06 -11.75 -1.70
N ARG A 7 0.44 -12.63 -0.82
CA ARG A 7 0.01 -12.62 0.59
C ARG A 7 0.31 -11.24 1.18
N PRO A 8 -0.62 -10.64 1.94
CA PRO A 8 -0.37 -9.32 2.51
C PRO A 8 0.85 -9.37 3.43
N SER A 9 1.80 -8.47 3.19
CA SER A 9 2.95 -8.29 4.08
C SER A 9 2.47 -7.78 5.44
N GLN A 10 3.23 -8.05 6.51
CA GLN A 10 2.95 -7.51 7.85
C GLN A 10 2.76 -6.00 7.84
N LYS A 11 3.52 -5.30 6.99
CA LYS A 11 3.39 -3.86 6.77
C LYS A 11 2.01 -3.46 6.25
N LEU A 12 1.49 -4.19 5.25
CA LEU A 12 0.15 -3.94 4.72
C LEU A 12 -0.92 -4.22 5.77
N VAL A 13 -0.74 -5.26 6.58
CA VAL A 13 -1.64 -5.61 7.69
C VAL A 13 -1.72 -4.50 8.72
N ASP A 14 -0.58 -3.96 9.12
CA ASP A 14 -0.49 -2.88 10.10
C ASP A 14 -1.17 -1.60 9.61
N ILE A 15 -0.91 -1.20 8.36
CA ILE A 15 -1.55 -0.04 7.72
C ILE A 15 -3.07 -0.21 7.66
N VAL A 16 -3.55 -1.38 7.20
CA VAL A 16 -4.99 -1.66 7.10
C VAL A 16 -5.64 -1.63 8.48
N ALA A 17 -4.97 -2.17 9.50
CA ALA A 17 -5.45 -2.11 10.88
C ALA A 17 -5.52 -0.66 11.41
N GLY A 18 -4.48 0.15 11.16
CA GLY A 18 -4.45 1.56 11.55
C GLY A 18 -5.53 2.41 10.86
N LEU A 19 -5.83 2.12 9.59
CA LEU A 19 -6.88 2.78 8.83
C LEU A 19 -8.28 2.16 9.04
N ARG A 20 -8.41 1.20 9.95
CA ARG A 20 -9.66 0.46 10.24
C ARG A 20 -10.31 -0.12 8.98
N GLY A 21 -9.48 -0.59 8.04
CA GLY A 21 -9.92 -1.19 6.80
C GLY A 21 -10.40 -2.63 6.94
N VAL A 22 -11.16 -3.07 5.94
CA VAL A 22 -11.73 -4.41 5.83
C VAL A 22 -10.99 -5.20 4.75
N TRP A 23 -10.65 -6.45 5.06
CA TRP A 23 -9.98 -7.35 4.12
C TRP A 23 -10.96 -8.04 3.17
N HIS A 24 -10.70 -7.93 1.87
CA HIS A 24 -11.43 -8.56 0.78
C HIS A 24 -10.55 -9.57 0.05
N ARG A 25 -10.43 -10.78 0.63
CA ARG A 25 -9.62 -11.92 0.15
C ARG A 25 -8.14 -11.58 -0.08
N SER A 26 -7.84 -10.83 -1.13
CA SER A 26 -6.48 -10.54 -1.60
C SER A 26 -6.14 -9.04 -1.67
N TYR A 27 -7.08 -8.16 -1.31
CA TYR A 27 -6.86 -6.72 -1.12
C TYR A 27 -7.67 -6.24 0.08
N ALA A 28 -7.41 -5.04 0.57
CA ALA A 28 -8.16 -4.42 1.65
C ALA A 28 -8.78 -3.10 1.19
N MET A 29 -9.98 -2.79 1.69
CA MET A 29 -10.64 -1.51 1.52
C MET A 29 -10.57 -0.74 2.83
N CYS A 30 -10.04 0.47 2.79
CA CYS A 30 -9.80 1.33 3.95
C CYS A 30 -10.43 2.70 3.73
N LEU A 31 -10.63 3.43 4.82
CA LEU A 31 -10.93 4.85 4.77
C LEU A 31 -9.69 5.60 4.28
N CYS A 32 -9.88 6.57 3.39
CA CYS A 32 -8.76 7.37 2.93
C CYS A 32 -8.41 8.40 4.00
N PRO A 33 -7.15 8.51 4.46
CA PRO A 33 -6.79 9.54 5.42
C PRO A 33 -6.72 10.94 4.78
N ALA A 34 -6.63 11.03 3.44
CA ALA A 34 -6.58 12.28 2.70
C ALA A 34 -7.94 13.00 2.59
N HIS A 35 -9.05 12.28 2.79
CA HIS A 35 -10.39 12.87 2.82
C HIS A 35 -11.26 12.09 3.80
N ALA A 36 -11.98 12.80 4.66
CA ALA A 36 -12.83 12.20 5.66
C ALA A 36 -14.22 11.84 5.08
N ASP A 37 -14.27 11.05 4.01
CA ASP A 37 -15.51 10.39 3.63
C ASP A 37 -15.63 9.16 4.53
N GLY A 38 -16.76 9.03 5.24
CA GLY A 38 -17.03 7.89 6.11
C GLY A 38 -17.16 6.55 5.39
N GLU A 39 -16.86 6.49 4.09
CA GLU A 39 -16.91 5.31 3.24
C GLU A 39 -15.51 4.84 2.81
N PRO A 40 -15.26 3.52 2.76
CA PRO A 40 -13.95 2.98 2.42
C PRO A 40 -13.62 3.14 0.93
N SER A 41 -13.04 4.28 0.55
CA SER A 41 -12.68 4.61 -0.84
C SER A 41 -11.23 4.30 -1.22
N LEU A 42 -10.41 3.80 -0.29
CA LEU A 42 -8.99 3.48 -0.52
C LEU A 42 -8.79 1.97 -0.65
N SER A 43 -8.28 1.52 -1.80
CA SER A 43 -7.88 0.13 -2.00
C SER A 43 -6.39 -0.05 -1.79
N LEU A 44 -6.05 -1.00 -0.91
CA LEU A 44 -4.69 -1.38 -0.57
C LEU A 44 -4.46 -2.84 -0.93
N ARG A 45 -3.41 -3.13 -1.69
CA ARG A 45 -3.13 -4.48 -2.16
C ARG A 45 -1.65 -4.79 -2.22
N GLN A 46 -1.26 -5.99 -1.80
CA GLN A 46 0.09 -6.48 -2.01
C GLN A 46 0.28 -6.97 -3.45
N SER A 47 1.31 -6.46 -4.10
CA SER A 47 1.83 -6.92 -5.38
C SER A 47 3.28 -7.36 -5.23
N ASP A 48 3.78 -8.04 -6.25
CA ASP A 48 5.16 -8.52 -6.35
C ASP A 48 6.19 -7.38 -6.23
N ARG A 49 5.87 -6.21 -6.81
CA ARG A 49 6.74 -5.04 -6.80
C ARG A 49 6.53 -4.09 -5.61
N GLY A 50 5.63 -4.43 -4.68
CA GLY A 50 5.30 -3.59 -3.53
C GLY A 50 3.80 -3.44 -3.29
N ILE A 51 3.45 -2.46 -2.44
CA ILE A 51 2.05 -2.18 -2.07
C ILE A 51 1.45 -1.22 -3.09
N ILE A 52 0.32 -1.61 -3.69
CA ILE A 52 -0.48 -0.77 -4.57
C ILE A 52 -1.53 -0.06 -3.73
N VAL A 53 -1.52 1.26 -3.82
CA VAL A 53 -2.48 2.17 -3.15
C VAL A 53 -3.28 2.88 -4.22
N HIS A 54 -4.60 2.78 -4.17
CA HIS A 54 -5.48 3.46 -5.12
C HIS A 54 -6.70 4.04 -4.42
N CYS A 55 -6.92 5.34 -4.58
CA CYS A 55 -8.09 6.02 -4.04
C CYS A 55 -9.09 6.31 -5.15
N PHE A 56 -10.33 5.81 -5.01
CA PHE A 56 -11.38 6.00 -6.02
C PHE A 56 -12.07 7.37 -5.94
N ALA A 57 -11.89 8.11 -4.83
CA ALA A 57 -12.47 9.44 -4.64
C ALA A 57 -11.72 10.55 -5.40
N GLY A 58 -10.63 10.24 -6.11
CA GLY A 58 -9.86 11.23 -6.86
C GLY A 58 -8.86 12.04 -6.03
N CYS A 59 -8.46 11.54 -4.85
CA CYS A 59 -7.40 12.17 -4.07
C CYS A 59 -6.08 12.20 -4.80
N GLN A 60 -5.33 13.28 -4.59
CA GLN A 60 -3.99 13.39 -5.15
C GLN A 60 -3.03 12.40 -4.49
N PRO A 61 -2.16 11.73 -5.27
CA PRO A 61 -1.25 10.71 -4.75
C PRO A 61 -0.29 11.26 -3.69
N GLU A 62 0.15 12.51 -3.83
CA GLU A 62 1.01 13.18 -2.86
C GLU A 62 0.35 13.35 -1.48
N VAL A 63 -0.93 13.73 -1.44
CA VAL A 63 -1.70 13.86 -0.19
C VAL A 63 -1.91 12.49 0.43
N ILE A 64 -2.30 11.50 -0.36
CA ILE A 64 -2.47 10.12 0.12
C ILE A 64 -1.17 9.61 0.75
N LEU A 65 -0.03 9.75 0.06
CA LEU A 65 1.27 9.29 0.56
C LEU A 65 1.71 10.04 1.82
N ARG A 66 1.46 11.36 1.89
CA ARG A 66 1.78 12.19 3.05
C ARG A 66 1.00 11.75 4.28
N GLU A 67 -0.31 11.58 4.14
CA GLU A 67 -1.18 11.17 5.24
C GLU A 67 -0.93 9.70 5.63
N LEU A 68 -0.66 8.83 4.65
CA LEU A 68 -0.26 7.45 4.93
C LEU A 68 1.03 7.39 5.75
N ARG A 69 2.00 8.27 5.47
CA ARG A 69 3.25 8.37 6.23
C ARG A 69 3.02 8.80 7.68
N LEU A 70 2.04 9.67 7.93
CA LEU A 70 1.66 10.06 9.29
C LEU A 70 1.05 8.87 10.05
N VAL A 71 0.20 8.08 9.40
CA VAL A 71 -0.38 6.86 9.97
C VAL A 71 0.72 5.82 10.26
N GLU A 72 1.64 5.57 9.32
CA GLU A 72 2.80 4.68 9.55
C GLU A 72 3.68 5.16 10.71
N SER A 73 3.94 6.46 10.80
CA SER A 73 4.71 7.06 11.89
C SER A 73 4.00 6.93 13.24
N ALA A 74 2.66 7.01 13.26
CA ALA A 74 1.86 6.84 14.47
C ALA A 74 1.79 5.37 14.94
N LEU A 75 1.93 4.41 14.02
CA LEU A 75 1.99 2.97 14.32
C LEU A 75 3.37 2.51 14.81
N GLY A 76 4.40 3.37 14.74
CA GLY A 76 5.73 3.07 15.27
C GLY A 76 6.56 2.10 14.42
N VAL A 77 6.21 1.93 13.14
CA VAL A 77 6.98 1.08 12.20
C VAL A 77 8.06 1.94 11.54
N PRO A 78 9.36 1.80 11.87
CA PRO A 78 10.41 2.51 11.15
C PRO A 78 10.47 2.02 9.70
N MET A 79 10.41 2.96 8.77
CA MET A 79 10.47 2.66 7.34
C MET A 79 11.84 2.07 6.99
N PRO A 80 11.94 0.88 6.34
CA PRO A 80 13.15 0.56 5.62
C PRO A 80 13.20 1.54 4.45
N GLU A 81 14.34 2.23 4.34
CA GLU A 81 14.68 3.07 3.20
C GLU A 81 14.31 2.34 1.91
N HIS A 82 13.71 3.02 0.94
CA HIS A 82 13.44 2.46 -0.38
C HIS A 82 14.74 1.88 -0.95
N ARG A 83 15.02 0.60 -0.68
CA ARG A 83 16.02 -0.16 -1.40
C ARG A 83 15.42 -0.31 -2.77
N ARG A 84 15.77 0.64 -3.65
CA ARG A 84 15.73 0.44 -5.09
C ARG A 84 16.35 -0.94 -5.28
N SER A 85 15.53 -1.91 -5.67
CA SER A 85 16.04 -3.20 -6.07
C SER A 85 16.91 -2.95 -7.31
N SER A 86 18.20 -2.74 -7.09
CA SER A 86 19.22 -3.13 -8.03
C SER A 86 19.13 -4.65 -8.13
N GLY A 87 18.34 -5.16 -9.07
CA GLY A 87 18.70 -6.36 -9.81
C GLY A 87 19.21 -5.83 -11.15
N ASP A 88 20.51 -5.79 -11.40
CA ASP A 88 21.29 -6.97 -11.77
C ASP A 88 20.50 -7.85 -12.75
N GLY A 89 20.34 -7.31 -13.95
CA GLY A 89 20.00 -8.13 -15.11
C GLY A 89 21.29 -8.71 -15.65
N ASP A 90 21.69 -9.88 -15.15
CA ASP A 90 22.63 -10.73 -15.86
C ASP A 90 22.00 -11.10 -17.21
N VAL A 91 22.55 -10.51 -18.27
CA VAL A 91 22.20 -10.79 -19.66
C VAL A 91 23.14 -11.84 -20.20
N THR A 92 22.99 -13.08 -19.75
CA THR A 92 23.56 -14.22 -20.48
C THR A 92 22.55 -14.67 -21.54
N ARG A 93 22.67 -14.07 -22.74
CA ARG A 93 22.12 -14.62 -23.98
C ARG A 93 23.09 -15.69 -24.48
N ILE A 94 22.63 -16.95 -24.54
CA ILE A 94 23.23 -18.01 -25.37
C ILE A 94 22.63 -17.94 -26.78
#